data_AF-A0A1U8L3H0-F1
#
_entry.id   AF-A0A1U8L3H0-F1
#
_cell.length_a   1.000
_cell.length_b   1.000
_cell.length_c   1.000
_cell.angle_alpha   90.00
_cell.angle_beta   90.00
_cell.angle_gamma   90.00
#
_symmetry.space_group_name_H-M   'P 1'
#
loop_
_entity.id
_entity.type
_entity.pdbx_description
1 polymer ?
#
loop_
_entity_poly.entity_id
_entity_poly.type
_entity_poly.pdbx_seq_one_letter_code
_entity_poly.pdbx_strand_id
1 'polypeptide(L)'
;MSLSEVRLDGNNFTGVIPNVLANCSDLYLLDLSNNYLFGEIPSWIGNMSRLIALDVSRNILFGRFPQWRGNALPLEQLAMADNQLEGSIPRAICNLNEGLIFLDLSMNNFSGTLPSCFKPVSLREVHLSRNMLQGPLPNAFCDSSSLVTLDLSYNHFKGNIPLFVIALMHV
;
A
#
# COMPACT_ATOMS: atom_id res chain seq x y z
N MET A 1 1.82 16.20 -25.46
CA MET A 1 0.76 15.54 -24.69
C MET A 1 1.46 14.51 -23.81
N SER A 2 1.18 14.53 -22.51
CA SER A 2 1.80 13.64 -21.52
C SER A 2 0.72 12.72 -20.98
N LEU A 3 1.05 11.46 -20.75
CA LEU A 3 0.12 10.47 -20.19
C LEU A 3 -0.18 10.83 -18.73
N SER A 4 -1.47 11.02 -18.41
CA SER A 4 -1.96 11.33 -17.08
C SER A 4 -2.64 10.15 -16.38
N GLU A 5 -3.21 9.22 -17.16
CA GLU A 5 -3.79 7.98 -16.66
C GLU A 5 -3.28 6.80 -17.50
N VAL A 6 -2.97 5.70 -16.82
CA VAL A 6 -2.66 4.41 -17.44
C VAL A 6 -3.51 3.36 -16.74
N ARG A 7 -4.42 2.73 -17.48
CA ARG A 7 -5.24 1.59 -17.05
C ARG A 7 -4.98 0.42 -17.98
N LEU A 8 -4.33 -0.60 -17.47
CA LEU A 8 -3.97 -1.83 -18.17
C LEU A 8 -4.49 -3.07 -17.44
N ASP A 9 -5.40 -2.87 -16.50
CA ASP A 9 -5.95 -3.88 -15.61
C ASP A 9 -6.77 -4.94 -16.36
N GLY A 10 -6.85 -6.15 -15.78
CA GLY A 10 -7.73 -7.22 -16.28
C GLY A 10 -7.28 -7.81 -17.61
N ASN A 11 -5.97 -7.94 -17.82
CA ASN A 11 -5.36 -8.44 -19.05
C ASN A 11 -4.44 -9.63 -18.78
N ASN A 12 -3.80 -10.12 -19.85
CA ASN A 12 -2.78 -11.17 -19.76
C ASN A 12 -1.36 -10.60 -19.93
N PHE A 13 -1.09 -9.35 -19.51
CA PHE A 13 0.25 -8.78 -19.64
C PHE A 13 1.25 -9.57 -18.79
N THR A 14 2.39 -9.90 -19.39
CA THR A 14 3.53 -10.56 -18.75
C THR A 14 4.74 -9.62 -18.76
N GLY A 15 5.79 -9.98 -18.02
CA GLY A 15 7.02 -9.19 -17.99
C GLY A 15 7.10 -8.30 -16.77
N VAL A 16 8.09 -7.42 -16.75
CA VAL A 16 8.33 -6.48 -15.66
C VAL A 16 7.63 -5.15 -15.91
N ILE A 17 7.33 -4.40 -14.84
CA ILE A 17 6.84 -3.02 -14.95
C ILE A 17 7.96 -2.18 -15.60
N PRO A 18 7.74 -1.60 -16.80
CA PRO A 18 8.82 -1.00 -17.57
C PRO A 18 9.23 0.37 -17.03
N ASN A 19 10.55 0.60 -16.91
CA ASN A 19 11.10 1.86 -16.42
C ASN A 19 10.75 3.10 -17.26
N VAL A 20 10.29 2.93 -18.50
CA VAL A 20 9.87 4.04 -19.36
C VAL A 20 8.68 4.82 -18.77
N LEU A 21 7.85 4.17 -17.93
CA LEU A 21 6.75 4.83 -17.22
C LEU A 21 7.23 5.90 -16.23
N ALA A 22 8.49 5.85 -15.79
CA ALA A 22 9.09 6.90 -14.97
C ALA A 22 9.14 8.26 -15.68
N ASN A 23 9.05 8.30 -17.02
CA ASN A 23 9.03 9.54 -17.79
C ASN A 23 7.64 10.19 -17.85
N CYS A 24 6.58 9.53 -17.36
CA CYS A 24 5.22 10.06 -17.34
C CYS A 24 5.02 10.96 -16.10
N SER A 25 5.63 12.15 -16.11
CA SER A 25 5.61 13.08 -14.96
C SER A 25 4.22 13.62 -14.59
N ASP A 26 3.25 13.52 -15.51
CA ASP A 26 1.87 13.97 -15.29
C ASP A 26 0.94 12.83 -14.84
N LEU A 27 1.45 11.61 -14.68
CA LEU A 27 0.65 10.44 -14.33
C LEU A 27 0.12 10.57 -12.90
N TYR A 28 -1.21 10.53 -12.77
CA TYR A 28 -1.90 10.53 -11.49
C TYR A 28 -2.60 9.20 -11.16
N LEU A 29 -2.84 8.35 -12.17
CA LEU A 29 -3.41 7.03 -12.00
C LEU A 29 -2.59 5.99 -12.76
N LEU A 30 -2.14 4.96 -12.05
CA LEU A 30 -1.50 3.78 -12.62
C LEU A 30 -2.21 2.53 -12.10
N ASP A 31 -2.99 1.89 -12.97
CA ASP A 31 -3.65 0.61 -12.70
C ASP A 31 -3.07 -0.46 -13.63
N LEU A 32 -2.36 -1.40 -13.01
CA LEU A 32 -1.73 -2.57 -13.63
C LEU A 32 -2.28 -3.87 -13.05
N SER A 33 -3.39 -3.80 -12.32
CA SER A 33 -3.91 -4.92 -11.54
C SER A 33 -4.40 -6.07 -12.42
N ASN A 34 -4.59 -7.26 -11.85
CA ASN A 34 -5.19 -8.41 -12.55
C ASN A 34 -4.46 -8.76 -13.87
N ASN A 35 -3.15 -9.04 -13.77
CA ASN A 35 -2.28 -9.41 -14.88
C ASN A 35 -1.30 -10.52 -14.46
N TYR A 36 -0.33 -10.85 -15.31
CA TYR A 36 0.77 -11.79 -15.01
C TYR A 36 2.14 -11.07 -14.94
N LEU A 37 2.16 -9.82 -14.46
CA LEU A 37 3.40 -9.07 -14.29
C LEU A 37 4.24 -9.71 -13.19
N PHE A 38 5.56 -9.74 -13.38
CA PHE A 38 6.52 -10.30 -12.42
C PHE A 38 7.71 -9.36 -12.22
N GLY A 39 8.56 -9.67 -11.25
CA GLY A 39 9.69 -8.82 -10.89
C GLY A 39 9.38 -7.94 -9.68
N GLU A 40 10.32 -7.05 -9.35
CA GLU A 40 10.16 -6.11 -8.25
C GLU A 40 9.32 -4.89 -8.67
N ILE A 41 8.60 -4.32 -7.71
CA ILE A 41 7.95 -3.02 -7.89
C ILE A 41 9.04 -1.94 -8.01
N PRO A 42 9.11 -1.18 -9.12
CA PRO A 42 10.19 -0.24 -9.32
C PRO A 42 10.17 0.93 -8.32
N SER A 43 11.35 1.33 -7.84
CA SER A 43 11.48 2.41 -6.86
C SER A 43 11.08 3.80 -7.39
N TRP A 44 11.09 4.01 -8.71
CA TRP A 44 10.71 5.29 -9.32
C TRP A 44 9.25 5.67 -9.08
N ILE A 45 8.38 4.70 -8.76
CA ILE A 45 6.99 4.96 -8.35
C ILE A 45 6.96 5.94 -7.16
N GLY A 46 7.90 5.79 -6.24
CA GLY A 46 8.05 6.67 -5.09
C GLY A 46 8.50 8.10 -5.39
N ASN A 47 8.83 8.40 -6.65
CA ASN A 47 9.21 9.74 -7.12
C ASN A 47 8.10 10.41 -7.94
N MET A 48 6.95 9.75 -8.11
CA MET A 48 5.86 10.27 -8.93
C MET A 48 5.03 11.28 -8.13
N SER A 49 5.42 12.55 -8.23
CA SER A 49 4.85 13.65 -7.42
C SER A 49 3.38 14.00 -7.71
N ARG A 50 2.77 13.37 -8.71
CA ARG A 50 1.35 13.54 -9.06
C ARG A 50 0.52 12.27 -8.92
N LEU A 51 1.14 11.14 -8.53
CA LEU A 51 0.46 9.86 -8.44
C LEU A 51 -0.48 9.81 -7.25
N ILE A 52 -1.78 9.74 -7.53
CA ILE A 52 -2.87 9.71 -6.55
C ILE A 52 -3.36 8.28 -6.32
N ALA A 53 -3.40 7.47 -7.37
CA ALA A 53 -3.86 6.08 -7.31
C ALA A 53 -2.84 5.13 -7.96
N LEU A 54 -2.46 4.11 -7.20
CA LEU A 54 -1.61 3.01 -7.65
C LEU A 54 -2.28 1.68 -7.31
N ASP A 55 -2.56 0.88 -8.34
CA ASP A 55 -2.99 -0.50 -8.19
C ASP A 55 -2.07 -1.43 -9.00
N VAL A 56 -1.38 -2.32 -8.30
CA VAL A 56 -0.55 -3.39 -8.88
C VAL A 56 -0.98 -4.77 -8.34
N SER A 57 -2.19 -4.85 -7.78
CA SER A 57 -2.72 -6.06 -7.15
C SER A 57 -2.92 -7.20 -8.14
N ARG A 58 -2.97 -8.44 -7.64
CA ARG A 58 -3.28 -9.65 -8.44
C ARG A 58 -2.31 -9.80 -9.62
N ASN A 59 -1.04 -9.88 -9.27
CA ASN A 59 0.08 -10.12 -10.17
C ASN A 59 1.03 -11.14 -9.53
N ILE A 60 2.24 -11.32 -10.10
CA ILE A 60 3.29 -12.21 -9.63
C ILE A 60 4.51 -11.37 -9.17
N LEU A 61 4.26 -10.17 -8.63
CA LEU A 61 5.31 -9.26 -8.19
C LEU A 61 5.93 -9.77 -6.90
N PHE A 62 7.26 -9.65 -6.78
CA PHE A 62 8.01 -10.16 -5.63
C PHE A 62 9.02 -9.12 -5.11
N GLY A 63 9.75 -9.49 -4.07
CA GLY A 63 10.74 -8.62 -3.45
C GLY A 63 10.10 -7.72 -2.38
N ARG A 64 10.83 -6.68 -1.97
CA ARG A 64 10.41 -5.83 -0.85
C ARG A 64 9.56 -4.67 -1.32
N PHE A 65 8.74 -4.14 -0.41
CA PHE A 65 8.10 -2.83 -0.63
C PHE A 65 9.17 -1.78 -0.99
N PRO A 66 8.98 -0.97 -2.07
CA PRO A 66 10.04 -0.10 -2.55
C PRO A 66 10.37 1.02 -1.55
N GLN A 67 11.65 1.40 -1.50
CA GLN A 67 12.06 2.53 -0.68
C GLN A 67 11.69 3.85 -1.39
N TRP A 68 10.48 4.35 -1.16
CA TRP A 68 10.05 5.64 -1.69
C TRP A 68 10.82 6.78 -1.00
N ARG A 69 11.68 7.44 -1.78
CA ARG A 69 12.58 8.50 -1.31
C ARG A 69 12.01 9.85 -1.73
N GLY A 70 11.43 10.59 -0.81
CA GLY A 70 10.86 11.92 -1.09
C GLY A 70 10.08 12.50 0.09
N ASN A 71 9.55 13.70 -0.10
CA ASN A 71 8.51 14.30 0.76
C ASN A 71 7.17 13.55 0.55
N ALA A 72 6.12 13.95 1.27
CA ALA A 72 4.79 13.36 1.21
C ALA A 72 4.34 13.12 -0.25
N LEU A 73 3.93 11.89 -0.55
CA LEU A 73 3.32 11.55 -1.84
C LEU A 73 1.83 11.90 -1.78
N PRO A 74 1.22 12.42 -2.86
CA PRO A 74 -0.21 12.71 -2.90
C PRO A 74 -1.06 11.42 -3.07
N LEU A 75 -0.50 10.26 -2.72
CA LEU A 75 -1.13 8.98 -2.94
C LEU A 75 -2.28 8.80 -1.95
N GLU A 76 -3.49 8.69 -2.49
CA GLU A 76 -4.71 8.46 -1.74
C GLU A 76 -5.11 6.98 -1.74
N GLN A 77 -4.76 6.26 -2.81
CA GLN A 77 -5.12 4.85 -2.99
C GLN A 77 -3.88 4.03 -3.32
N LEU A 78 -3.60 3.05 -2.45
CA LEU A 78 -2.51 2.11 -2.63
C LEU A 78 -3.02 0.67 -2.53
N ALA A 79 -3.02 -0.05 -3.65
CA ALA A 79 -3.35 -1.47 -3.72
C ALA A 79 -2.16 -2.27 -4.27
N MET A 80 -1.66 -3.21 -3.47
CA MET A 80 -0.59 -4.15 -3.83
C MET A 80 -0.96 -5.60 -3.46
N ALA A 81 -2.25 -5.86 -3.21
CA ALA A 81 -2.73 -7.13 -2.71
C ALA A 81 -2.49 -8.29 -3.67
N ASP A 82 -2.47 -9.52 -3.15
CA ASP A 82 -2.39 -10.75 -3.95
C ASP A 82 -1.17 -10.76 -4.88
N ASN A 83 0.01 -10.74 -4.24
CA ASN A 83 1.33 -10.80 -4.85
C ASN A 83 2.26 -11.64 -3.95
N GLN A 84 3.56 -11.65 -4.25
CA GLN A 84 4.61 -12.34 -3.50
C GLN A 84 5.55 -11.35 -2.79
N LEU A 85 5.04 -10.17 -2.40
CA LEU A 85 5.85 -9.15 -1.75
C LEU A 85 6.22 -9.60 -0.33
N GLU A 86 7.46 -9.33 0.07
CA GLU A 86 8.03 -9.85 1.31
C GLU A 86 8.83 -8.83 2.11
N GLY A 87 9.36 -9.28 3.26
CA GLY A 87 10.11 -8.46 4.18
C GLY A 87 9.22 -7.52 5.01
N SER A 88 9.84 -6.56 5.70
CA SER A 88 9.13 -5.60 6.53
C SER A 88 8.56 -4.45 5.70
N ILE A 89 7.38 -3.96 6.07
CA ILE A 89 6.86 -2.68 5.58
C ILE A 89 7.84 -1.56 6.02
N PRO A 90 8.48 -0.84 5.09
CA PRO A 90 9.54 0.10 5.41
C PRO A 90 8.98 1.42 5.94
N ARG A 91 9.83 2.21 6.62
CA ARG A 91 9.52 3.56 7.11
C ARG A 91 8.99 4.50 6.02
N ALA A 92 9.30 4.23 4.74
CA ALA A 92 8.83 5.01 3.60
C ALA A 92 7.29 5.08 3.49
N ILE A 93 6.55 4.08 4.01
CA ILE A 93 5.09 4.13 4.04
C ILE A 93 4.54 5.31 4.86
N CYS A 94 5.33 5.84 5.80
CA CYS A 94 4.96 7.00 6.60
C CYS A 94 4.86 8.29 5.77
N ASN A 95 5.41 8.32 4.55
CA ASN A 95 5.25 9.44 3.62
C ASN A 95 3.81 9.57 3.08
N LEU A 96 2.94 8.60 3.38
CA LEU A 96 1.55 8.57 2.93
C LEU A 96 0.58 9.04 4.02
N ASN A 97 1.07 9.41 5.21
CA ASN A 97 0.21 9.68 6.37
C ASN A 97 -0.82 10.81 6.12
N GLU A 98 -0.50 11.80 5.29
CA GLU A 98 -1.35 12.97 5.07
C GLU A 98 -2.58 12.65 4.20
N GLY A 99 -2.38 11.90 3.12
CA GLY A 99 -3.39 11.72 2.06
C GLY A 99 -3.97 10.33 1.93
N LEU A 100 -3.39 9.29 2.54
CA LEU A 100 -3.81 7.92 2.28
C LEU A 100 -5.22 7.63 2.81
N ILE A 101 -6.13 7.23 1.91
CA ILE A 101 -7.53 6.91 2.17
C ILE A 101 -7.75 5.39 2.14
N PHE A 102 -7.13 4.70 1.17
CA PHE A 102 -7.27 3.28 0.95
C PHE A 102 -5.90 2.61 0.93
N LEU A 103 -5.73 1.57 1.75
CA LEU A 103 -4.53 0.75 1.78
C LEU A 103 -4.90 -0.73 1.73
N ASP A 104 -4.45 -1.42 0.69
CA ASP A 104 -4.53 -2.87 0.59
C ASP A 104 -3.16 -3.50 0.29
N LEU A 105 -2.61 -4.16 1.30
CA LEU A 105 -1.39 -4.98 1.22
C LEU A 105 -1.69 -6.46 1.53
N SER A 106 -2.96 -6.85 1.51
CA SER A 106 -3.39 -8.20 1.88
C SER A 106 -2.83 -9.26 0.93
N MET A 107 -2.84 -10.53 1.37
CA MET A 107 -2.41 -11.67 0.54
C MET A 107 -1.00 -11.49 -0.02
N ASN A 108 -0.05 -11.25 0.87
CA ASN A 108 1.38 -11.13 0.56
C ASN A 108 2.18 -11.88 1.64
N ASN A 109 3.50 -11.74 1.61
CA ASN A 109 4.45 -12.34 2.55
C ASN A 109 5.10 -11.28 3.45
N PHE A 110 4.42 -10.15 3.73
CA PHE A 110 4.96 -9.10 4.60
C PHE A 110 5.14 -9.60 6.03
N SER A 111 6.24 -9.20 6.67
CA SER A 111 6.65 -9.65 8.00
C SER A 111 7.07 -8.49 8.91
N GLY A 112 7.41 -8.77 10.16
CA GLY A 112 7.80 -7.73 11.12
C GLY A 112 6.61 -6.90 11.60
N THR A 113 6.88 -5.71 12.12
CA THR A 113 5.87 -4.81 12.71
C THR A 113 5.49 -3.70 11.75
N LEU A 114 4.31 -3.11 11.92
CA LEU A 114 4.00 -1.82 11.29
C LEU A 114 4.98 -0.73 11.79
N PRO A 115 5.51 0.14 10.91
CA PRO A 115 6.38 1.23 11.32
C PRO A 115 5.70 2.15 12.34
N SER A 116 6.39 2.54 13.41
CA SER A 116 5.82 3.39 14.47
C SER A 116 5.46 4.81 14.02
N CYS A 117 6.02 5.27 12.89
CA CYS A 117 5.64 6.54 12.27
C CYS A 117 4.41 6.43 11.37
N PHE A 118 3.93 5.23 11.07
CA PHE A 118 2.76 5.06 10.23
C PHE A 118 1.54 5.45 11.07
N LYS A 119 1.04 6.65 10.81
CA LYS A 119 -0.05 7.32 11.54
C LYS A 119 -0.87 8.14 10.56
N PRO A 120 -1.49 7.48 9.57
CA PRO A 120 -2.33 8.18 8.62
C PRO A 120 -3.54 8.79 9.33
N VAL A 121 -3.97 9.94 8.83
CA VAL A 121 -5.09 10.72 9.42
C VAL A 121 -6.37 10.63 8.59
N SER A 122 -6.27 10.14 7.35
CA SER A 122 -7.34 10.15 6.36
C SER A 122 -7.86 8.78 5.96
N LEU A 123 -7.38 7.69 6.59
CA LEU A 123 -7.75 6.34 6.18
C LEU A 123 -9.24 6.07 6.38
N ARG A 124 -9.81 5.39 5.39
CA ARG A 124 -11.15 4.80 5.44
C ARG A 124 -11.10 3.28 5.44
N GLU A 125 -10.17 2.69 4.69
CA GLU A 125 -10.10 1.23 4.53
C GLU A 125 -8.66 0.74 4.61
N VAL A 126 -8.44 -0.28 5.45
CA VAL A 126 -7.16 -0.95 5.64
C VAL A 126 -7.35 -2.46 5.51
N HIS A 127 -6.62 -3.05 4.57
CA HIS A 127 -6.55 -4.48 4.36
C HIS A 127 -5.10 -4.93 4.45
N LEU A 128 -4.75 -5.60 5.55
CA LEU A 128 -3.42 -6.19 5.78
C LEU A 128 -3.51 -7.71 5.96
N SER A 129 -4.66 -8.30 5.70
CA SER A 129 -4.91 -9.70 6.00
C SER A 129 -4.05 -10.67 5.21
N ARG A 130 -3.86 -11.88 5.72
CA ARG A 130 -3.08 -12.95 5.07
C ARG A 130 -1.65 -12.49 4.76
N ASN A 131 -0.94 -12.12 5.81
CA ASN A 131 0.49 -11.79 5.83
C ASN A 131 1.13 -12.46 7.06
N MET A 132 2.40 -12.17 7.33
CA MET A 132 3.15 -12.61 8.51
C MET A 132 3.47 -11.44 9.47
N LEU A 133 2.66 -10.37 9.47
CA LEU A 133 2.87 -9.22 10.34
C LEU A 133 2.71 -9.64 11.81
N GLN A 134 3.57 -9.10 12.68
CA GLN A 134 3.70 -9.52 14.06
C GLN A 134 3.87 -8.34 15.03
N GLY A 135 3.93 -8.67 16.33
CA GLY A 135 4.08 -7.69 17.40
C GLY A 135 2.76 -7.09 17.86
N PRO A 136 2.79 -6.09 18.75
CA PRO A 136 1.59 -5.37 19.17
C PRO A 136 1.04 -4.53 18.02
N LEU A 137 -0.28 -4.42 17.94
CA LEU A 137 -0.92 -3.48 17.03
C LEU A 137 -0.63 -2.04 17.52
N PRO A 138 0.09 -1.20 16.76
CA PRO A 138 0.32 0.18 17.16
C PRO A 138 -0.99 0.97 17.16
N ASN A 139 -1.04 2.07 17.91
CA ASN A 139 -2.12 3.07 17.84
C ASN A 139 -2.10 3.88 16.52
N ALA A 140 -1.60 3.28 15.43
CA ALA A 140 -1.42 3.90 14.12
C ALA A 140 -2.73 4.44 13.54
N PHE A 141 -3.86 3.80 13.86
CA PHE A 141 -5.17 4.11 13.29
C PHE A 141 -6.05 4.97 14.20
N CYS A 142 -5.55 5.37 15.37
CA CYS A 142 -6.33 6.15 16.35
C CYS A 142 -6.70 7.54 15.83
N ASP A 143 -5.86 8.13 14.98
CA ASP A 143 -6.05 9.48 14.44
C ASP A 143 -6.90 9.48 13.14
N SER A 144 -7.17 8.31 12.56
CA SER A 144 -8.04 8.15 11.38
C SER A 144 -9.51 8.01 11.81
N SER A 145 -10.14 9.14 12.13
CA SER A 145 -11.55 9.19 12.58
C SER A 145 -12.55 8.74 11.50
N SER A 146 -12.12 8.64 10.25
CA SER A 146 -12.95 8.21 9.11
C SER A 146 -12.83 6.71 8.80
N LEU A 147 -12.13 5.94 9.63
CA LEU A 147 -11.88 4.52 9.38
C LEU A 147 -13.18 3.71 9.46
N VAL A 148 -13.51 3.02 8.37
CA VAL A 148 -14.70 2.17 8.22
C VAL A 148 -14.32 0.68 8.25
N THR A 149 -13.21 0.33 7.60
CA THR A 149 -12.77 -1.07 7.46
C THR A 149 -11.35 -1.24 7.97
N LEU A 150 -11.16 -2.20 8.88
CA LEU A 150 -9.85 -2.62 9.38
C LEU A 150 -9.76 -4.15 9.37
N ASP A 151 -9.17 -4.71 8.32
CA ASP A 151 -8.92 -6.15 8.21
C ASP A 151 -7.44 -6.47 8.47
N LEU A 152 -7.20 -7.05 9.64
CA LEU A 152 -5.88 -7.52 10.09
C LEU A 152 -5.82 -9.05 10.20
N SER A 153 -6.85 -9.75 9.72
CA SER A 153 -7.02 -11.19 9.91
C SER A 153 -5.87 -12.01 9.30
N TYR A 154 -5.64 -13.23 9.78
CA TYR A 154 -4.57 -14.11 9.27
C TYR A 154 -3.18 -13.44 9.26
N ASN A 155 -2.76 -12.96 10.43
CA ASN A 155 -1.42 -12.45 10.75
C ASN A 155 -0.92 -13.06 12.08
N HIS A 156 0.23 -12.60 12.56
CA HIS A 156 0.86 -13.00 13.83
C HIS A 156 0.89 -11.87 14.87
N PHE A 157 -0.05 -10.91 14.81
CA PHE A 157 -0.20 -9.88 15.84
C PHE A 157 -0.43 -10.49 17.23
N LYS A 158 0.13 -9.86 18.27
CA LYS A 158 0.10 -10.35 19.67
C LYS A 158 -0.22 -9.20 20.63
N GLY A 159 -0.53 -9.55 21.87
CA GLY A 159 -0.87 -8.59 22.92
C GLY A 159 -2.37 -8.27 22.95
N ASN A 160 -2.71 -7.15 23.56
CA ASN A 160 -4.10 -6.73 23.73
C ASN A 160 -4.62 -6.04 22.47
N ILE A 161 -5.92 -6.19 22.20
CA ILE A 161 -6.63 -5.35 21.23
C ILE A 161 -6.60 -3.90 21.76
N PRO A 162 -6.02 -2.94 21.02
CA PRO A 162 -5.93 -1.56 21.48
C PRO A 162 -7.30 -0.91 21.68
N LEU A 163 -7.42 -0.02 22.67
CA LEU A 163 -8.68 0.65 23.01
C LEU A 163 -9.25 1.50 21.86
N PHE A 164 -8.40 1.99 20.94
CA PHE A 164 -8.89 2.76 19.79
C PHE A 164 -9.83 1.92 18.90
N VAL A 165 -9.61 0.60 18.81
CA VAL A 165 -10.48 -0.30 18.02
C VAL A 165 -11.89 -0.29 18.60
N ILE A 166 -12.01 -0.29 19.93
CA ILE A 166 -13.31 -0.23 20.62
C ILE A 166 -13.96 1.13 20.39
N ALA A 167 -13.17 2.22 20.45
CA ALA A 167 -13.69 3.57 20.20
C ALA A 167 -14.24 3.74 18.77
N LEU A 168 -13.64 3.07 17.79
CA LEU A 168 -14.11 3.06 16.39
C LEU A 168 -15.40 2.23 16.18
N MET A 169 -15.78 1.33 17.11
CA MET A 169 -17.03 0.56 17.01
C MET A 169 -18.27 1.32 17.49
N HIS A 170 -18.10 2.53 18.03
CA HIS A 170 -19.17 3.32 18.64
C HIS A 170 -19.48 4.64 17.89
N VAL A 171 -19.00 4.77 16.65
CA VAL A 171 -19.30 5.90 15.74
C VAL A 171 -20.12 5.36 14.57
#